data_AF-K1SER4-F1
#
_entry.id   AF-K1SER4-F1
#
_cell.length_a   1.000
_cell.length_b   1.000
_cell.length_c   1.000
_cell.angle_alpha   90.00
_cell.angle_beta   90.00
_cell.angle_gamma   90.00
#
_symmetry.space_group_name_H-M   'P 1'
#
loop_
_entity.id
_entity.type
_entity.pdbx_description
1 polymer ?
#
loop_
_entity_poly.entity_id
_entity_poly.type
_entity_poly.pdbx_seq_one_letter_code
_entity_poly.pdbx_strand_id
1 'polypeptide(L)'
;MKNIGNTTEQYGIELLSFETKQLDLPSDNKAAVYERMISERENISATYTAEGSSEAQKIRNTTDKEVNVLLSEANKNAEILIAEGEAEYMRILSEAYSDESKQDFYSFVRSLDALKASMTGDNKTVILSPDSPIAQIFYGR
;
A
#
# COMPACT_ATOMS: atom_id res chain seq x y z
N MET A 1 -43.17 -19.00 45.69
CA MET A 1 -44.07 -18.52 46.77
C MET A 1 -43.83 -19.16 48.14
N LYS A 2 -42.66 -19.79 48.41
CA LYS A 2 -42.40 -20.52 49.66
C LYS A 2 -41.85 -19.63 50.82
N ASN A 3 -41.55 -18.36 50.53
CA ASN A 3 -40.89 -17.43 51.45
C ASN A 3 -41.80 -16.28 51.95
N ILE A 4 -43.08 -16.31 51.60
CA ILE A 4 -44.07 -15.31 52.04
C ILE A 4 -45.10 -16.11 52.84
N GLY A 5 -45.18 -15.84 54.14
CA GLY A 5 -46.01 -16.62 55.06
C GLY A 5 -47.50 -16.61 54.70
N ASN A 6 -48.20 -17.70 55.03
CA ASN A 6 -49.60 -17.94 54.64
C ASN A 6 -50.63 -17.17 55.49
N THR A 7 -50.20 -16.10 56.16
CA THR A 7 -51.02 -15.35 57.12
C THR A 7 -52.19 -14.60 56.46
N THR A 8 -52.10 -14.32 55.15
CA THR A 8 -53.11 -13.60 54.37
C THR A 8 -54.27 -14.49 53.91
N GLU A 9 -54.07 -15.82 53.82
CA GLU A 9 -55.10 -16.78 53.41
C GLU A 9 -56.26 -16.86 54.42
N GLN A 10 -55.96 -16.66 55.72
CA GLN A 10 -56.98 -16.65 56.79
C GLN A 10 -57.98 -15.48 56.67
N TYR A 11 -57.62 -14.44 55.92
CA TYR A 11 -58.48 -13.27 55.67
C TYR A 11 -59.12 -13.30 54.27
N GLY A 12 -58.95 -14.38 53.50
CA GLY A 12 -59.49 -14.50 52.15
C GLY A 12 -58.79 -13.60 51.11
N ILE A 13 -57.56 -13.16 51.38
CA ILE A 13 -56.79 -12.27 50.49
C ILE A 13 -55.80 -13.11 49.68
N GLU A 14 -55.90 -13.04 48.34
CA GLU A 14 -54.99 -13.72 47.40
C GLU A 14 -53.88 -12.77 46.93
N LEU A 15 -52.62 -13.18 47.10
CA LEU A 15 -51.45 -12.39 46.70
C LEU A 15 -51.01 -12.78 45.27
N LEU A 16 -51.28 -11.92 44.29
CA LEU A 16 -51.01 -12.19 42.87
C LEU A 16 -49.54 -11.92 42.47
N SER A 17 -48.94 -10.83 42.93
CA SER A 17 -47.52 -10.52 42.74
C SER A 17 -47.00 -9.59 43.85
N PHE A 18 -45.68 -9.55 44.02
CA PHE A 18 -45.01 -8.55 44.84
C PHE A 18 -43.93 -7.87 44.00
N GLU A 19 -43.80 -6.56 44.17
CA GLU A 19 -42.79 -5.76 43.48
C GLU A 19 -42.10 -4.86 44.51
N THR A 20 -40.78 -4.81 44.44
CA THR A 20 -39.99 -3.99 45.34
C THR A 20 -40.00 -2.56 44.81
N LYS A 21 -40.79 -1.70 45.44
CA LYS A 21 -41.01 -0.32 44.96
C LYS A 21 -39.79 0.59 45.13
N GLN A 22 -38.98 0.37 46.17
CA GLN A 22 -37.82 1.19 46.47
C GLN A 22 -36.83 0.39 47.32
N LEU A 23 -35.57 0.36 46.90
CA LEU A 23 -34.46 -0.24 47.64
C LEU A 23 -33.42 0.86 47.85
N ASP A 24 -33.37 1.42 49.05
CA ASP A 24 -32.43 2.49 49.38
C ASP A 24 -31.25 1.94 50.18
N LEU A 25 -30.06 2.42 49.81
CA LEU A 25 -28.87 2.28 50.63
C LEU A 25 -28.91 3.29 51.81
N PRO A 26 -28.29 3.01 52.96
CA PRO A 26 -28.13 3.98 54.03
C PRO A 26 -27.44 5.26 53.50
N SER A 27 -27.96 6.44 53.85
CA SER A 27 -27.47 7.74 53.38
C SER A 27 -25.96 7.90 53.51
N ASP A 28 -25.39 7.34 54.57
CA ASP A 28 -24.00 7.51 54.97
C ASP A 28 -23.02 6.79 54.02
N ASN A 29 -23.48 5.72 53.35
CA ASN A 29 -22.64 4.90 52.48
C ASN A 29 -22.85 5.19 50.98
N LYS A 30 -23.90 5.94 50.61
CA LYS A 30 -24.24 6.21 49.20
C LYS A 30 -23.08 6.90 48.46
N ALA A 31 -22.49 7.94 49.08
CA ALA A 31 -21.41 8.72 48.45
C ALA A 31 -20.18 7.86 48.12
N ALA A 32 -19.72 7.02 49.06
CA ALA A 32 -18.57 6.15 48.86
C ALA A 32 -18.80 5.10 47.75
N VAL A 33 -20.02 4.57 47.63
CA VAL A 33 -20.36 3.62 46.56
C VAL A 33 -20.39 4.33 45.20
N TYR A 34 -20.95 5.54 45.12
CA TYR A 34 -20.94 6.32 43.88
C TYR A 34 -19.53 6.69 43.43
N GLU A 35 -18.67 7.15 44.35
CA GLU A 35 -17.26 7.48 44.05
C GLU A 35 -16.51 6.27 43.47
N ARG A 36 -16.72 5.09 44.08
CA ARG A 36 -16.14 3.83 43.59
C ARG A 36 -16.67 3.48 42.20
N MET A 37 -17.97 3.61 41.96
CA MET A 37 -18.55 3.35 40.64
C MET A 37 -17.99 4.28 39.56
N ILE A 38 -17.77 5.56 39.88
CA ILE A 38 -17.18 6.53 38.95
C ILE A 38 -15.74 6.12 38.63
N SER A 39 -14.92 5.86 39.65
CA SER A 39 -13.53 5.43 39.48
C SER A 39 -13.41 4.14 38.65
N GLU A 40 -14.31 3.18 38.90
CA GLU A 40 -14.35 1.92 38.17
C GLU A 40 -14.75 2.15 36.69
N ARG A 41 -15.72 3.03 36.43
CA ARG A 41 -16.07 3.44 35.05
C ARG A 41 -14.94 4.14 34.32
N GLU A 42 -14.22 5.04 34.99
CA GLU A 42 -13.06 5.72 34.42
C GLU A 42 -11.96 4.74 34.06
N ASN A 43 -11.67 3.77 34.95
CA ASN A 43 -10.68 2.74 34.70
C ASN A 43 -11.06 1.84 33.51
N ILE A 44 -12.33 1.42 33.45
CA ILE A 44 -12.86 0.65 32.31
C ILE A 44 -12.71 1.45 31.01
N SER A 45 -13.06 2.73 31.01
CA SER A 45 -12.92 3.61 29.83
C SER A 45 -11.47 3.78 29.39
N ALA A 46 -10.55 3.97 30.36
CA ALA A 46 -9.12 4.09 30.08
C ALA A 46 -8.56 2.79 29.48
N THR A 47 -8.99 1.63 30.02
CA THR A 47 -8.61 0.31 29.51
C THR A 47 -9.07 0.13 28.06
N TYR A 48 -10.33 0.39 27.74
CA TYR A 48 -10.83 0.30 26.37
C TYR A 48 -10.11 1.25 25.41
N THR A 49 -9.78 2.45 25.86
CA THR A 49 -9.02 3.42 25.04
C THR A 49 -7.60 2.91 24.77
N ALA A 50 -6.94 2.36 25.78
CA ALA A 50 -5.61 1.78 25.66
C ALA A 50 -5.61 0.57 24.72
N GLU A 51 -6.57 -0.35 24.88
CA GLU A 51 -6.75 -1.51 24.00
C GLU A 51 -7.00 -1.09 22.56
N GLY A 52 -7.93 -0.15 22.33
CA GLY A 52 -8.21 0.39 21.00
C GLY A 52 -6.98 1.03 20.34
N SER A 53 -6.20 1.80 21.12
CA SER A 53 -4.96 2.40 20.62
C SER A 53 -3.89 1.36 20.28
N SER A 54 -3.77 0.30 21.10
CA SER A 54 -2.80 -0.79 20.91
C SER A 54 -3.13 -1.60 19.65
N GLU A 55 -4.40 -1.98 19.47
CA GLU A 55 -4.84 -2.70 18.28
C GLU A 55 -4.71 -1.85 17.02
N ALA A 56 -5.08 -0.56 17.08
CA ALA A 56 -4.85 0.37 15.97
C ALA A 56 -3.37 0.48 15.60
N GLN A 57 -2.47 0.54 16.60
CA GLN A 57 -1.02 0.61 16.35
C GLN A 57 -0.49 -0.70 15.75
N LYS A 58 -0.96 -1.86 16.22
CA LYS A 58 -0.60 -3.16 15.63
C LYS A 58 -1.00 -3.25 14.17
N ILE A 59 -2.23 -2.84 13.85
CA ILE A 59 -2.74 -2.84 12.47
C ILE A 59 -1.86 -1.95 11.61
N ARG A 60 -1.62 -0.70 12.02
CA ARG A 60 -0.76 0.24 11.28
C ARG A 60 0.64 -0.32 11.03
N ASN A 61 1.31 -0.80 12.09
CA ASN A 61 2.65 -1.37 11.96
C ASN A 61 2.70 -2.58 11.01
N THR A 62 1.67 -3.43 11.06
CA THR A 62 1.57 -4.60 10.18
C THR A 62 1.37 -4.18 8.74
N THR A 63 0.44 -3.25 8.49
CA THR A 63 0.20 -2.69 7.16
C THR A 63 1.44 -1.97 6.61
N ASP A 64 2.12 -1.16 7.41
CA ASP A 64 3.34 -0.46 6.98
C ASP A 64 4.44 -1.46 6.58
N LYS A 65 4.58 -2.55 7.34
CA LYS A 65 5.49 -3.63 6.98
C LYS A 65 5.11 -4.28 5.66
N GLU A 66 3.84 -4.64 5.48
CA GLU A 66 3.35 -5.28 4.26
C GLU A 66 3.53 -4.38 3.03
N VAL A 67 3.22 -3.09 3.15
CA VAL A 67 3.42 -2.10 2.09
C VAL A 67 4.90 -2.01 1.71
N ASN A 68 5.80 -1.94 2.70
CA ASN A 68 7.24 -1.88 2.43
C ASN A 68 7.76 -3.14 1.74
N VAL A 69 7.29 -4.33 2.14
CA VAL A 69 7.64 -5.60 1.49
C VAL A 69 7.14 -5.59 0.05
N LEU A 70 5.87 -5.23 -0.17
CA LEU A 70 5.26 -5.20 -1.50
C LEU A 70 5.99 -4.24 -2.45
N LEU A 71 6.33 -3.03 -1.98
CA LEU A 71 7.09 -2.06 -2.76
C LEU A 71 8.49 -2.57 -3.07
N SER A 72 9.15 -3.22 -2.11
CA SER A 72 10.48 -3.79 -2.31
C SER A 72 10.47 -4.94 -3.33
N GLU A 73 9.46 -5.80 -3.28
CA GLU A 73 9.26 -6.87 -4.26
C GLU A 73 8.94 -6.33 -5.65
N ALA A 74 8.07 -5.32 -5.74
CA ALA A 74 7.74 -4.65 -6.99
C ALA A 74 8.98 -4.01 -7.64
N ASN A 75 9.79 -3.28 -6.85
CA ASN A 75 11.03 -2.69 -7.33
C ASN A 75 12.04 -3.75 -7.77
N LYS A 76 12.22 -4.81 -6.97
CA LYS A 76 13.09 -5.94 -7.34
C LYS A 76 12.67 -6.55 -8.69
N ASN A 77 11.39 -6.80 -8.88
CA ASN A 77 10.88 -7.39 -10.12
C ASN A 77 11.05 -6.43 -11.31
N ALA A 78 10.87 -5.12 -11.11
CA ALA A 78 11.12 -4.12 -12.13
C ALA A 78 12.60 -4.11 -12.56
N GLU A 79 13.52 -4.11 -11.60
CA GLU A 79 14.97 -4.16 -11.87
C GLU A 79 15.38 -5.45 -12.60
N ILE A 80 14.80 -6.60 -12.23
CA ILE A 80 15.02 -7.86 -12.94
C ILE A 80 14.55 -7.74 -14.39
N LEU A 81 13.35 -7.21 -14.63
CA LEU A 81 12.80 -7.07 -15.98
C LEU A 81 13.63 -6.11 -16.84
N ILE A 82 14.12 -5.01 -16.26
CA ILE A 82 15.03 -4.08 -16.93
C ILE A 82 16.34 -4.79 -17.28
N ALA A 83 16.94 -5.50 -16.33
CA ALA A 83 18.18 -6.23 -16.56
C ALA A 83 18.04 -7.33 -17.63
N GLU A 84 16.91 -8.05 -17.65
CA GLU A 84 16.59 -9.03 -18.69
C GLU A 84 16.45 -8.37 -20.06
N GLY A 85 15.76 -7.22 -20.13
CA GLY A 85 15.62 -6.45 -21.35
C GLY A 85 16.96 -5.90 -21.88
N GLU A 86 17.82 -5.40 -20.99
CA GLU A 86 19.17 -4.95 -21.34
C GLU A 86 20.05 -6.10 -21.79
N ALA A 87 20.00 -7.24 -21.10
CA ALA A 87 20.75 -8.43 -21.49
C ALA A 87 20.34 -8.92 -22.89
N GLU A 88 19.03 -8.95 -23.16
CA GLU A 88 18.50 -9.34 -24.47
C GLU A 88 18.86 -8.32 -25.56
N TYR A 89 18.76 -7.02 -25.27
CA TYR A 89 19.22 -5.97 -26.16
C TYR A 89 20.70 -6.15 -26.52
N MET A 90 21.56 -6.36 -25.52
CA MET A 90 23.00 -6.56 -25.72
C MET A 90 23.30 -7.85 -26.48
N ARG A 91 22.53 -8.92 -26.26
CA ARG A 91 22.63 -10.18 -27.02
C ARG A 91 22.31 -9.95 -28.50
N ILE A 92 21.16 -9.34 -28.80
CA ILE A 92 20.74 -9.01 -30.17
C ILE A 92 21.77 -8.10 -30.84
N LEU A 93 22.26 -7.11 -30.11
CA LEU A 93 23.26 -6.16 -30.59
C LEU A 93 24.58 -6.87 -30.92
N SER A 94 25.04 -7.76 -30.03
CA SER A 94 26.25 -8.55 -30.24
C SER A 94 26.10 -9.49 -31.44
N GLU A 95 24.96 -10.17 -31.58
CA GLU A 95 24.66 -11.03 -32.74
C GLU A 95 24.60 -10.24 -34.05
N ALA A 96 24.06 -9.01 -34.01
CA ALA A 96 24.02 -8.12 -35.16
C ALA A 96 25.42 -7.64 -35.59
N TYR A 97 26.34 -7.46 -34.64
CA TYR A 97 27.71 -6.98 -34.90
C TYR A 97 28.78 -8.09 -35.00
N SER A 98 28.44 -9.35 -34.77
CA SER A 98 29.42 -10.47 -34.84
C SER A 98 29.83 -10.83 -36.28
N ASP A 99 29.27 -10.17 -37.27
CA ASP A 99 29.46 -10.44 -38.70
C ASP A 99 29.93 -9.13 -39.36
N GLU A 100 31.19 -9.04 -39.82
CA GLU A 100 31.80 -7.81 -40.39
C GLU A 100 30.90 -7.17 -41.48
N SER A 101 30.21 -8.00 -42.26
CA SER A 101 29.29 -7.56 -43.31
C SER A 101 28.06 -6.76 -42.81
N LYS A 102 27.66 -6.94 -41.55
CA LYS A 102 26.48 -6.28 -40.94
C LYS A 102 26.84 -4.98 -40.23
N GLN A 103 28.08 -4.85 -39.77
CA GLN A 103 28.57 -3.65 -39.07
C GLN A 103 28.67 -2.45 -40.03
N ASP A 104 29.11 -2.68 -41.26
CA ASP A 104 29.16 -1.66 -42.31
C ASP A 104 27.75 -1.20 -42.73
N PHE A 105 26.82 -2.15 -42.87
CA PHE A 105 25.42 -1.85 -43.20
C PHE A 105 24.73 -1.00 -42.13
N TYR A 106 24.95 -1.29 -40.85
CA TYR A 106 24.37 -0.49 -39.76
C TYR A 106 24.98 0.91 -39.67
N SER A 107 26.31 1.03 -39.80
CA SER A 107 27.00 2.33 -39.82
C SER A 107 26.46 3.21 -40.94
N PHE A 108 26.20 2.60 -42.10
CA PHE A 108 25.53 3.23 -43.22
C PHE A 108 24.08 3.64 -42.91
N VAL A 109 23.23 2.74 -42.40
CA VAL A 109 21.83 3.06 -42.02
C VAL A 109 21.76 4.17 -40.97
N ARG A 110 22.61 4.14 -39.95
CA ARG A 110 22.65 5.17 -38.90
C ARG A 110 23.13 6.52 -39.45
N SER A 111 24.05 6.51 -40.40
CA SER A 111 24.44 7.73 -41.11
C SER A 111 23.27 8.32 -41.92
N LEU A 112 22.45 7.46 -42.56
CA LEU A 112 21.25 7.89 -43.29
C LEU A 112 20.17 8.45 -42.36
N ASP A 113 19.95 7.84 -41.19
CA ASP A 113 19.01 8.35 -40.19
C ASP A 113 19.48 9.69 -39.62
N ALA A 114 20.78 9.87 -39.37
CA ALA A 114 21.35 11.14 -38.96
C ALA A 114 21.21 12.22 -40.06
N LEU A 115 21.43 11.85 -41.33
CA LEU A 115 21.19 12.73 -42.48
C LEU A 115 19.71 13.14 -42.54
N LYS A 116 18.79 12.17 -42.48
CA LYS A 116 17.34 12.40 -42.49
C LYS A 116 16.89 13.30 -41.34
N ALA A 117 17.40 13.08 -40.14
CA ALA A 117 17.13 13.94 -38.98
C ALA A 117 17.67 15.36 -39.22
N SER A 118 18.90 15.49 -39.72
CA SER A 118 19.51 16.79 -40.03
C SER A 118 18.80 17.53 -41.16
N MET A 119 18.07 16.83 -42.05
CA MET A 119 17.33 17.39 -43.18
C MET A 119 15.91 17.88 -42.82
N THR A 120 15.53 17.90 -41.53
CA THR A 120 14.21 18.40 -41.11
C THR A 120 14.15 19.93 -40.98
N GLY A 121 13.39 20.60 -41.86
CA GLY A 121 13.20 22.07 -41.93
C GLY A 121 13.70 22.70 -43.24
N ASP A 122 13.44 23.99 -43.47
CA ASP A 122 13.77 24.66 -44.74
C ASP A 122 15.24 25.13 -44.84
N ASN A 123 15.80 25.03 -46.04
CA ASN A 123 17.10 25.57 -46.48
C ASN A 123 18.35 25.01 -45.77
N LYS A 124 18.62 23.70 -45.92
CA LYS A 124 19.77 23.04 -45.27
C LYS A 124 20.86 22.60 -46.24
N THR A 125 22.09 22.97 -45.91
CA THR A 125 23.31 22.53 -46.60
C THR A 125 24.03 21.53 -45.69
N VAL A 126 24.25 20.32 -46.20
CA VAL A 126 25.01 19.27 -45.50
C VAL A 126 26.40 19.22 -46.11
N ILE A 127 27.44 19.32 -45.27
CA ILE A 127 28.84 19.20 -45.68
C ILE A 127 29.29 17.80 -45.28
N LEU A 128 29.60 16.96 -46.27
CA LEU A 128 30.10 15.60 -46.07
C LEU A 128 31.56 15.54 -46.48
N SER A 129 32.40 14.92 -45.64
CA SER A 129 33.78 14.61 -46.02
C SER A 129 33.80 13.48 -47.07
N PRO A 130 34.77 13.46 -48.01
CA PRO A 130 34.89 12.41 -49.02
C PRO A 130 34.99 10.99 -48.45
N ASP A 131 35.51 10.87 -47.23
CA ASP A 131 35.68 9.60 -46.52
C ASP A 131 34.38 9.10 -45.86
N SER A 132 33.29 9.86 -45.94
CA SER A 132 32.00 9.47 -45.36
C SER A 132 31.33 8.36 -46.18
N PRO A 133 30.74 7.33 -45.54
CA PRO A 133 30.00 6.27 -46.24
C PRO A 133 28.89 6.78 -47.18
N ILE A 134 28.26 7.91 -46.83
CA ILE A 134 27.22 8.53 -47.66
C ILE A 134 27.82 9.23 -48.88
N ALA A 135 28.95 9.91 -48.71
CA ALA A 135 29.61 10.64 -49.79
C ALA A 135 30.04 9.69 -50.92
N GLN A 136 30.50 8.48 -50.56
CA GLN A 136 30.93 7.45 -51.51
C GLN A 136 29.84 7.04 -52.53
N ILE A 137 28.55 7.07 -52.14
CA ILE A 137 27.43 6.81 -53.06
C ILE A 137 27.33 7.87 -54.16
N PHE A 138 27.58 9.13 -53.82
CA PHE A 138 27.51 10.24 -54.77
C PHE A 138 28.76 10.32 -55.66
N TYR A 139 29.88 9.71 -55.25
CA TYR A 139 31.12 9.70 -56.00
C TYR A 139 31.26 8.54 -57.00
N GLY A 140 30.29 7.62 -57.08
CA GLY A 140 30.17 6.66 -58.17
C GLY A 140 31.41 5.80 -58.40
N ARG A 141 31.56 4.75 -57.58
CA ARG A 141 32.28 3.53 -57.95
C ARG A 141 31.43 2.32 -57.62
#